data_AF-A0A7W2NSW3-F1
#
_entry.id   AF-A0A7W2NSW3-F1
#
_cell.length_a   1.000
_cell.length_b   1.000
_cell.length_c   1.000
_cell.angle_alpha   90.00
_cell.angle_beta   90.00
_cell.angle_gamma   90.00
#
_symmetry.space_group_name_H-M   'P 1'
#
loop_
_entity.id
_entity.type
_entity.pdbx_description
1 polymer ?
#
loop_
_entity_poly.entity_id
_entity_poly.type
_entity_poly.pdbx_seq_one_letter_code
_entity_poly.pdbx_strand_id
1 'polypeptide(L)' 'MSVIWKNHANRLIDFVNNDNEVQAHLYLEQLMLFPLDIQDKIINDISHLAHCNCEAVSNIINQYMMFELK' A
#
# COMPACT_ATOMS: atom_id res chain seq x y z
N MET A 1 -3.06 3.43 -15.60
CA MET A 1 -2.70 3.39 -14.16
C MET A 1 -2.02 4.69 -13.80
N SER A 2 -2.54 5.46 -12.84
CA SER A 2 -1.91 6.73 -12.44
C SER A 2 -0.50 6.47 -11.91
N VAL A 3 0.49 7.20 -12.46
CA VAL A 3 1.91 7.17 -12.04
C VAL A 3 2.05 7.35 -10.52
N ILE A 4 1.10 8.09 -9.93
CA ILE A 4 0.95 8.34 -8.49
C ILE A 4 0.92 7.02 -7.70
N TRP A 5 0.05 6.07 -8.06
CA TRP A 5 -0.07 4.79 -7.34
C TRP A 5 1.17 3.91 -7.47
N LYS A 6 1.81 3.90 -8.64
CA LYS A 6 3.09 3.18 -8.83
C LYS A 6 4.21 3.77 -7.96
N ASN A 7 4.24 5.09 -7.79
CA ASN A 7 5.23 5.72 -6.94
C ASN A 7 4.99 5.41 -5.45
N HIS A 8 3.73 5.40 -5.00
CA HIS A 8 3.38 4.98 -3.64
C HIS A 8 3.66 3.50 -3.40
N ALA A 9 3.29 2.65 -4.35
CA ALA A 9 3.57 1.22 -4.29
C ALA A 9 5.06 0.92 -4.16
N ASN A 10 5.92 1.56 -4.96
CA ASN A 10 7.38 1.38 -4.85
C ASN A 10 7.91 1.76 -3.46
N ARG A 11 7.44 2.89 -2.89
CA ARG A 11 7.83 3.28 -1.53
C ARG A 11 7.34 2.30 -0.47
N LEU A 12 6.10 1.82 -0.62
CA LEU A 12 5.54 0.86 0.34
C LEU A 12 6.28 -0.48 0.29
N ILE A 13 6.62 -0.95 -0.91
CA ILE A 13 7.43 -2.15 -1.13
C ILE A 13 8.81 -2.00 -0.49
N ASP A 14 9.44 -0.84 -0.65
CA ASP A 14 10.71 -0.56 0.00
C ASP A 14 10.60 -0.63 1.53
N PHE A 15 9.56 -0.05 2.12
CA PHE A 15 9.33 -0.13 3.57
C PHE A 15 9.06 -1.56 4.04
N VAL A 16 8.21 -2.33 3.34
CA VAL A 16 7.91 -3.73 3.68
C VAL A 16 9.14 -4.62 3.52
N ASN A 17 9.94 -4.44 2.47
CA ASN A 17 11.18 -5.19 2.27
C ASN A 17 12.27 -4.87 3.30
N ASN A 18 12.25 -3.67 3.88
CA ASN A 18 13.17 -3.26 4.94
C ASN A 18 12.64 -3.57 6.35
N ASP A 19 11.62 -4.42 6.49
CA ASP A 19 10.97 -4.76 7.79
C ASP A 19 10.41 -3.52 8.53
N ASN A 20 10.18 -2.42 7.79
CA ASN A 20 9.72 -1.15 8.34
C ASN A 20 8.20 -0.99 8.16
N GLU A 21 7.42 -1.96 8.65
CA GLU A 21 5.95 -1.91 8.62
C GLU A 21 5.42 -0.61 9.24
N VAL A 22 6.01 -0.15 10.35
CA VAL A 22 5.63 1.11 11.01
C VAL A 22 5.75 2.31 10.08
N GLN A 23 6.79 2.35 9.23
CA GLN A 23 6.95 3.43 8.24
C GLN A 23 5.94 3.28 7.10
N ALA A 24 5.60 2.05 6.70
CA ALA A 24 4.56 1.80 5.71
C ALA A 24 3.17 2.28 6.20
N HIS A 25 2.83 1.98 7.46
CA HIS A 25 1.62 2.48 8.12
C HIS A 25 1.60 4.01 8.21
N LEU A 26 2.66 4.63 8.75
CA LEU A 26 2.76 6.10 8.81
C LEU A 26 2.62 6.74 7.43
N TYR A 27 3.19 6.12 6.39
CA TYR A 27 3.09 6.62 5.02
C TYR A 27 1.66 6.53 4.46
N LEU A 28 0.94 5.44 4.73
CA LEU A 28 -0.47 5.29 4.35
C LEU A 28 -1.37 6.27 5.11
N GLU A 29 -1.11 6.48 6.39
CA GLU A 29 -1.85 7.38 7.25
C GLU A 29 -1.67 8.85 6.80
N GLN A 30 -0.43 9.27 6.56
CA GLN A 30 -0.12 10.65 6.16
C GLN A 30 -0.61 10.99 4.75
N LEU A 31 -0.62 10.03 3.84
CA LEU A 31 -0.79 10.32 2.42
C LEU A 31 -2.17 9.95 1.89
N MET A 32 -2.82 8.94 2.45
CA MET A 32 -4.12 8.45 1.98
C MET A 32 -5.23 8.61 3.01
N LEU A 33 -4.92 9.02 4.24
CA LEU A 33 -5.89 9.17 5.34
C LEU A 33 -6.73 7.89 5.52
N PHE A 34 -6.16 6.75 5.18
CA PHE A 34 -6.87 5.48 5.27
C PHE A 34 -7.11 5.12 6.73
N PRO A 35 -8.27 4.55 7.07
CA PRO A 35 -8.48 3.98 8.40
C PRO A 35 -7.48 2.84 8.63
N LEU A 36 -7.05 2.67 9.88
CA LEU A 36 -6.05 1.66 10.29
C LEU A 36 -6.37 0.25 9.76
N ASP A 37 -7.65 -0.11 9.72
CA ASP A 37 -8.14 -1.41 9.21
C ASP A 37 -7.78 -1.67 7.74
N ILE A 38 -7.78 -0.63 6.90
CA ILE A 38 -7.42 -0.72 5.48
C ILE A 38 -5.90 -0.78 5.33
N GLN A 39 -5.15 -0.04 6.15
CA GLN A 39 -3.69 -0.03 6.09
C GLN A 39 -3.10 -1.41 6.42
N ASP A 40 -3.58 -2.03 7.52
CA ASP A 40 -3.22 -3.40 7.90
C ASP A 40 -3.54 -4.39 6.78
N LYS A 41 -4.73 -4.30 6.17
CA LYS A 41 -5.11 -5.16 5.04
C LYS A 41 -4.17 -4.99 3.85
N ILE A 42 -3.85 -3.75 3.47
CA ILE A 42 -2.93 -3.47 2.36
C ILE A 42 -1.56 -4.08 2.65
N ILE A 43 -0.99 -3.84 3.83
CA ILE A 43 0.34 -4.35 4.20
C ILE A 43 0.33 -5.88 4.27
N ASN A 44 -0.71 -6.48 4.83
CA ASN A 44 -0.87 -7.92 4.87
C ASN A 44 -0.99 -8.55 3.47
N ASP A 45 -1.75 -7.94 2.55
CA ASP A 45 -1.84 -8.37 1.15
C ASP A 45 -0.47 -8.29 0.45
N ILE A 46 0.28 -7.22 0.71
CA ILE A 46 1.61 -7.02 0.13
C ILE A 46 2.64 -7.99 0.71
N SER A 47 2.58 -8.26 2.00
CA SER A 47 3.42 -9.25 2.68
C SER A 47 3.13 -10.67 2.18
N HIS A 48 1.88 -10.97 1.85
CA HIS A 48 1.47 -12.25 1.25
C HIS A 48 1.74 -12.37 -0.26
N LEU A 49 2.10 -11.28 -0.95
CA LEU A 49 2.51 -11.35 -2.35
C LEU A 49 3.86 -12.05 -2.44
N ALA A 50 3.85 -13.29 -2.92
CA ALA A 50 5.06 -14.08 -3.18
C ALA A 50 6.10 -13.32 -4.03
N HIS A 51 5.63 -12.43 -4.91
CA HIS A 51 6.46 -11.47 -5.63
C HIS A 51 5.95 -10.05 -5.35
N CYS A 52 6.72 -9.30 -4.56
CA CYS A 52 6.44 -7.91 -4.22
C CYS A 52 6.63 -7.04 -5.49
N ASN A 53 5.59 -6.97 -6.34
CA ASN A 53 5.62 -6.24 -7.60
C ASN A 53 4.86 -4.91 -7.45
N CYS A 54 5.51 -3.81 -7.81
CA CYS A 54 4.95 -2.45 -7.80
C CYS A 54 3.58 -2.37 -8.48
N GLU A 55 3.38 -3.12 -9.57
CA GLU A 55 2.10 -3.13 -10.27
C GLU A 55 0.98 -3.78 -9.44
N ALA A 56 1.25 -4.92 -8.79
CA ALA A 56 0.30 -5.61 -7.92
C ALA A 56 -0.06 -4.74 -6.71
N VAL A 57 0.95 -4.17 -6.05
CA VAL A 57 0.76 -3.27 -4.91
C VAL A 57 -0.03 -2.01 -5.30
N SER A 58 0.28 -1.40 -6.44
CA SER A 58 -0.47 -0.24 -6.93
C SER A 58 -1.93 -0.55 -7.24
N ASN A 59 -2.21 -1.77 -7.69
CA ASN A 59 -3.56 -2.23 -7.97
C ASN A 59 -4.34 -2.45 -6.67
N ILE A 60 -3.72 -3.09 -5.67
CA ILE A 60 -4.29 -3.30 -4.32
C ILE A 60 -4.69 -1.96 -3.70
N ILE A 61 -3.76 -1.01 -3.63
CA ILE A 61 -4.02 0.34 -3.08
C ILE A 61 -5.18 1.02 -3.83
N ASN A 62 -5.18 0.94 -5.16
CA ASN A 62 -6.24 1.55 -5.96
C ASN A 62 -7.61 0.88 -5.75
N GLN A 63 -7.67 -0.44 -5.55
CA GLN A 63 -8.91 -1.16 -5.23
C GLN A 63 -9.48 -0.68 -3.88
N TYR A 64 -8.64 -0.59 -2.85
CA TYR A 64 -9.06 -0.11 -1.52
C TYR A 64 -9.48 1.37 -1.54
N MET A 65 -8.77 2.23 -2.28
CA MET A 65 -9.20 3.62 -2.49
C MET A 65 -10.58 3.72 -3.15
N MET A 66 -10.82 2.94 -4.21
CA MET A 66 -12.10 2.93 -4.91
C MET A 66 -13.23 2.35 -4.05
N PHE A 67 -12.90 1.46 -3.10
CA PHE A 67 -13.85 0.88 -2.16
C PHE A 67 -14.29 1.88 -1.09
N GLU A 68 -13.34 2.63 -0.50
CA GLU A 68 -13.63 3.65 0.52
C GLU A 68 -14.34 4.90 -0.04
N LEU A 69 -14.17 5.19 -1.33
CA LEU A 69 -14.81 6.34 -2.02
C LEU A 69 -16.27 6.07 -2.46
N LYS A 70 -16.85 4.92 -2.15
CA LYS A 70 -18.17 4.48 -2.63
C LYS A 70 -19.20 4.38 -1.51
#